data_AF-T0ZDJ1-F1
#
_entry.id   AF-T0ZDJ1-F1
#
_cell.length_a   1.000
_cell.length_b   1.000
_cell.length_c   1.000
_cell.angle_alpha   90.00
_cell.angle_beta   90.00
_cell.angle_gamma   90.00
#
_symmetry.space_group_name_H-M   'P 1'
#
loop_
_entity.id
_entity.type
_entity.pdbx_description
1 polymer ?
#
loop_
_entity_poly.entity_id
_entity_poly.type
_entity_poly.pdbx_seq_one_letter_code
_entity_poly.pdbx_strand_id
1 'polypeptide(L)'
;MFQAVLPLRGKILNTWESDAHEILQSVEIRDLATALGVEPGSPDLSRLRYGRICILADADSDGAHIATLLCALFVRHFPRAHPAGTPVCRDAATLSHRCGSDDLLCIG
;
A
#
# COMPACT_ATOMS: atom_id res chain seq x y z
N MET A 1 -9.06 17.28 -4.83
CA MET A 1 -8.76 16.08 -5.62
C MET A 1 -7.25 15.83 -5.67
N PHE A 2 -6.75 15.04 -4.72
CA PHE A 2 -5.37 14.55 -4.70
C PHE A 2 -5.42 13.02 -4.78
N GLN A 3 -4.86 12.49 -5.87
CA GLN A 3 -4.60 11.07 -6.05
C GLN A 3 -3.11 10.94 -6.31
N ALA A 4 -2.44 10.09 -5.54
CA ALA A 4 -1.05 9.75 -5.79
C ALA A 4 -0.96 8.32 -6.31
N VAL A 5 -0.04 8.12 -7.24
CA VAL A 5 0.29 6.81 -7.78
C VAL A 5 1.73 6.51 -7.39
N LEU A 6 1.93 5.41 -6.67
CA LEU A 6 3.25 4.89 -6.34
C LEU A 6 3.54 3.70 -7.24
N PRO A 7 4.42 3.85 -8.25
CA PRO A 7 4.79 2.75 -9.12
C PRO A 7 5.66 1.73 -8.37
N LEU A 8 5.21 0.49 -8.27
CA LEU A 8 6.01 -0.60 -7.73
C LEU A 8 6.89 -1.20 -8.82
N ARG A 9 8.21 -1.05 -8.67
CA ARG A 9 9.18 -1.62 -9.61
C ARG A 9 9.67 -2.98 -9.14
N GLY A 10 8.90 -4.02 -9.41
CA GLY A 10 9.31 -5.41 -9.18
C GLY A 10 8.48 -6.14 -8.14
N LYS A 11 8.93 -7.35 -7.76
CA LYS A 11 8.24 -8.18 -6.76
C LYS A 11 8.54 -7.64 -5.37
N ILE A 12 7.49 -7.30 -4.62
CA ILE A 12 7.62 -6.91 -3.21
C ILE A 12 8.17 -8.10 -2.41
N LEU A 13 9.13 -7.80 -1.52
CA LEU A 13 9.65 -8.78 -0.58
C LEU A 13 8.55 -9.19 0.40
N ASN A 14 8.48 -10.47 0.76
CA ASN A 14 7.61 -10.90 1.84
C ASN A 14 8.13 -10.35 3.17
N THR A 15 7.36 -9.45 3.78
CA THR A 15 7.70 -8.72 5.00
C THR A 15 7.02 -9.27 6.24
N TRP A 16 6.34 -10.42 6.15
CA TRP A 16 5.58 -10.99 7.26
C TRP A 16 6.48 -11.43 8.43
N GLU A 17 7.61 -12.04 8.11
CA GLU A 17 8.58 -12.56 9.08
C GLU A 17 9.70 -11.55 9.41
N SER A 18 9.85 -10.51 8.59
CA SER A 18 10.91 -9.51 8.74
C SER A 18 10.50 -8.36 9.68
N ASP A 19 11.49 -7.80 10.37
CA ASP A 19 11.30 -6.66 11.24
C ASP A 19 11.16 -5.35 10.46
N ALA A 20 10.47 -4.36 11.05
CA ALA A 20 10.24 -3.05 10.44
C ALA A 20 11.53 -2.35 9.97
N HIS A 21 12.65 -2.61 10.66
CA HIS A 21 13.96 -2.03 10.31
C HIS A 21 14.61 -2.74 9.11
N GLU A 22 14.40 -4.06 8.96
CA GLU A 22 14.94 -4.84 7.84
C GLU A 22 14.22 -4.49 6.55
N ILE A 23 12.90 -4.34 6.60
CA ILE A 23 12.09 -4.05 5.42
C ILE A 23 12.34 -2.64 4.86
N LEU A 24 12.80 -1.70 5.70
CA LEU A 24 13.21 -0.36 5.27
C LEU A 24 14.48 -0.34 4.41
N GLN A 25 15.23 -1.46 4.38
CA GLN A 25 16.35 -1.61 3.45
C GLN A 25 15.87 -1.69 2.00
N SER A 26 14.67 -2.24 1.77
CA SER A 26 14.04 -2.27 0.45
C SER A 26 13.62 -0.87 0.00
N VAL A 27 13.94 -0.54 -1.25
CA VAL A 27 13.65 0.78 -1.82
C VAL A 27 12.13 0.99 -1.92
N GLU A 28 11.41 -0.05 -2.31
CA GLU A 28 9.96 -0.05 -2.51
C GLU A 28 9.21 0.24 -1.22
N ILE A 29 9.63 -0.38 -0.11
CA ILE A 29 9.00 -0.18 1.20
C ILE A 29 9.35 1.20 1.76
N ARG A 30 10.59 1.66 1.56
CA ARG A 30 11.00 3.01 1.95
C ARG A 30 10.21 4.08 1.18
N ASP A 31 10.01 3.89 -0.12
CA ASP A 31 9.20 4.79 -0.94
C ASP A 31 7.72 4.75 -0.52
N LEU A 32 7.19 3.57 -0.18
CA LEU A 32 5.85 3.41 0.38
C LEU A 32 5.70 4.16 1.71
N ALA A 33 6.62 3.99 2.65
CA ALA A 33 6.60 4.68 3.94
C ALA A 33 6.68 6.20 3.76
N THR A 34 7.51 6.67 2.83
CA THR A 34 7.65 8.08 2.49
C THR A 34 6.38 8.65 1.85
N ALA A 35 5.75 7.89 0.95
CA ALA A 35 4.49 8.26 0.32
C ALA A 35 3.35 8.35 1.33
N LEU A 36 3.24 7.36 2.23
CA LEU A 36 2.25 7.35 3.29
C LEU A 36 2.52 8.42 4.36
N GLY A 37 3.78 8.81 4.55
CA GLY A 37 4.22 9.76 5.58
C GLY A 37 4.33 9.13 6.97
N VAL A 38 4.31 7.81 7.07
CA VAL A 38 4.36 7.03 8.31
C VAL A 38 5.40 5.92 8.19
N GLU A 39 6.11 5.69 9.29
CA GLU A 39 7.13 4.63 9.36
C GLU A 39 6.48 3.29 9.72
N PRO A 40 6.96 2.17 9.14
CA PRO A 40 6.49 0.84 9.49
C PRO A 40 6.72 0.56 10.99
N GLY A 41 5.70 0.04 11.67
CA GLY A 41 5.72 -0.23 13.10
C GLY A 41 5.43 0.99 13.99
N SER A 42 5.25 2.20 13.42
CA SER A 42 4.87 3.37 14.20
C SER A 42 3.38 3.32 14.58
N PRO A 43 3.02 3.57 15.85
CA PRO A 43 1.62 3.63 16.28
C PRO A 43 0.93 4.95 15.89
N ASP A 44 1.70 5.93 15.42
CA ASP A 44 1.28 7.31 15.15
C ASP A 44 0.91 7.51 13.68
N LEU A 45 -0.40 7.64 13.41
CA LEU A 45 -0.94 7.92 12.07
C LEU A 45 -1.19 9.42 11.82
N SER A 46 -0.77 10.27 12.74
CA SER A 46 -0.97 11.71 12.68
C SER A 46 -0.36 12.37 11.41
N ARG A 47 0.58 11.68 10.76
CA ARG A 47 1.26 12.10 9.53
C ARG A 47 0.77 11.40 8.27
N LEU A 48 -0.30 10.60 8.36
CA LEU A 48 -0.85 9.87 7.22
C LEU A 48 -1.35 10.87 6.17
N ARG A 49 -0.74 10.85 4.99
CA ARG A 49 -1.08 11.78 3.90
C ARG A 49 -2.34 11.37 3.14
N TYR A 50 -2.68 10.08 3.18
CA TYR A 50 -3.79 9.52 2.42
C TYR A 50 -4.70 8.75 3.37
N GLY A 51 -5.97 9.14 3.43
CA GLY A 51 -6.97 8.44 4.24
C GLY A 51 -7.37 7.08 3.65
N ARG A 52 -7.07 6.85 2.35
CA ARG A 52 -7.35 5.59 1.67
C ARG A 52 -6.17 5.12 0.85
N ILE A 53 -6.03 3.80 0.82
CA ILE A 53 -5.00 3.10 0.06
C ILE A 53 -5.73 2.12 -0.85
N CYS A 54 -5.41 2.11 -2.13
CA CYS A 54 -5.87 1.10 -3.09
C CYS A 54 -4.67 0.39 -3.68
N ILE A 55 -4.80 -0.93 -3.83
CA ILE A 55 -3.81 -1.74 -4.51
C ILE A 55 -4.30 -1.89 -5.95
N LEU A 56 -3.50 -1.44 -6.89
CA LEU A 56 -3.69 -1.62 -8.32
C LEU A 56 -2.84 -2.83 -8.74
N ALA A 57 -3.48 -3.97 -8.98
CA ALA A 57 -2.80 -5.19 -9.38
C ALA A 57 -3.60 -5.89 -10.47
N ASP A 58 -2.91 -6.51 -11.42
CA ASP A 58 -3.56 -7.26 -12.50
C ASP A 58 -4.43 -8.40 -11.98
N ALA A 59 -5.42 -8.80 -12.78
CA ALA A 59 -6.32 -9.90 -12.45
C ALA A 59 -5.68 -11.30 -12.55
N ASP A 60 -4.35 -11.37 -12.70
CA ASP A 60 -3.58 -12.60 -12.83
C ASP A 60 -3.19 -13.19 -11.47
N SER A 61 -2.68 -14.43 -11.49
CA SER A 61 -2.18 -15.10 -10.28
C SER A 61 -1.05 -14.34 -9.60
N ASP A 62 -0.18 -13.68 -10.37
CA ASP A 62 0.90 -12.83 -9.83
C ASP A 62 0.33 -11.56 -9.19
N GLY A 63 -0.71 -10.95 -9.77
CA GLY A 63 -1.36 -9.77 -9.19
C GLY A 63 -2.04 -10.08 -7.85
N ALA A 64 -2.72 -11.23 -7.75
CA ALA A 64 -3.27 -11.73 -6.49
C ALA A 64 -2.17 -12.00 -5.43
N HIS A 65 -1.01 -12.50 -5.86
CA HIS A 65 0.14 -12.71 -4.98
C HIS A 65 0.70 -11.38 -4.45
N ILE A 66 0.92 -10.39 -5.33
CA ILE A 66 1.39 -9.05 -4.94
C ILE A 66 0.40 -8.38 -3.99
N ALA A 67 -0.90 -8.46 -4.28
CA ALA A 67 -1.94 -7.91 -3.42
C ALA A 67 -1.91 -8.54 -2.02
N THR A 68 -1.67 -9.85 -1.93
CA THR A 68 -1.57 -10.56 -0.65
C THR A 68 -0.34 -10.10 0.14
N LEU A 69 0.81 -9.93 -0.52
CA LEU A 69 2.04 -9.43 0.12
C LEU A 69 1.88 -8.00 0.64
N LEU A 70 1.23 -7.13 -0.13
CA LEU A 70 0.90 -5.77 0.30
C LEU A 70 -0.07 -5.77 1.49
N CYS A 71 -1.13 -6.58 1.43
CA CYS A 71 -2.06 -6.73 2.56
C CYS A 71 -1.35 -7.22 3.82
N ALA A 72 -0.46 -8.21 3.70
CA ALA A 72 0.34 -8.72 4.81
C ALA A 72 1.22 -7.61 5.42
N LEU A 73 1.86 -6.79 4.59
CA LEU A 73 2.65 -5.65 5.02
C LEU A 73 1.81 -4.62 5.79
N PHE A 74 0.63 -4.25 5.28
CA PHE A 74 -0.26 -3.30 5.96
C PHE A 74 -0.77 -3.84 7.28
N VAL A 75 -1.18 -5.11 7.34
CA VAL A 75 -1.67 -5.72 8.58
C VAL A 75 -0.57 -5.82 9.63
N ARG A 76 0.65 -6.16 9.23
CA ARG A 76 1.78 -6.37 10.14
C ARG A 76 2.41 -5.06 10.61
N HIS A 77 2.75 -4.18 9.67
CA HIS A 77 3.57 -3.00 9.92
C HIS A 77 2.74 -1.71 10.01
N PHE A 78 1.53 -1.70 9.48
CA PHE A 78 0.63 -0.53 9.51
C PHE A 78 -0.78 -0.90 10.03
N PRO A 79 -0.90 -1.55 11.20
CA PRO A 79 -2.15 -2.14 11.66
C PRO A 79 -3.29 -1.12 11.82
N ARG A 80 -2.95 0.14 12.12
CA ARG A 80 -3.92 1.23 12.23
C ARG A 80 -4.26 1.88 10.90
N ALA A 81 -3.33 1.85 9.94
CA ALA A 81 -3.54 2.49 8.64
C ALA A 81 -4.36 1.60 7.71
N HIS A 82 -4.51 0.31 8.03
CA HIS A 82 -5.36 -0.62 7.31
C HIS A 82 -6.84 -0.26 7.52
N PRO A 83 -7.48 0.43 6.57
CA PRO A 83 -8.92 0.64 6.65
C PRO A 83 -9.53 -0.71 6.32
N ALA A 84 -10.46 -1.21 7.14
CA ALA A 84 -11.16 -2.45 6.86
C ALA A 84 -11.69 -2.45 5.41
N GLY A 85 -11.02 -3.19 4.52
CA GLY A 85 -11.33 -3.25 3.08
C GLY A 85 -10.48 -2.36 2.17
N THR A 86 -9.14 -2.47 2.21
CA THR A 86 -8.26 -1.97 1.12
C THR A 86 -8.78 -2.51 -0.23
N PRO A 87 -9.36 -1.67 -1.11
CA PRO A 87 -9.88 -2.15 -2.38
C PRO A 87 -8.72 -2.58 -3.26
N VAL A 88 -8.72 -3.85 -3.68
CA VAL A 88 -7.85 -4.31 -4.77
C VAL A 88 -8.58 -3.99 -6.07
N CYS A 89 -8.14 -2.94 -6.74
CA CYS A 89 -8.65 -2.53 -8.04
C CYS A 89 -7.81 -3.20 -9.13
N ARG A 90 -8.48 -3.81 -10.11
CA ARG A 90 -7.82 -4.56 -11.19
C ARG A 90 -7.32 -3.66 -12.32
N ASP A 91 -7.80 -2.43 -12.36
CA ASP A 91 -7.57 -1.51 -13.47
C ASP A 91 -7.79 -0.06 -13.03
N ALA A 92 -7.01 0.85 -13.60
CA ALA A 92 -7.05 2.28 -13.27
C ALA A 92 -8.42 2.90 -13.63
N ALA A 93 -9.12 2.32 -14.62
CA ALA A 93 -10.46 2.73 -15.02
C ALA A 93 -11.50 2.43 -13.92
N THR A 94 -11.45 1.24 -13.33
CA THR A 94 -12.30 0.85 -12.19
C THR A 94 -11.93 1.62 -10.93
N LEU A 95 -10.66 1.98 -10.77
CA LEU A 95 -10.17 2.74 -9.63
C LEU A 95 -10.83 4.14 -9.58
N SER A 96 -10.90 4.85 -10.71
CA SER A 96 -11.60 6.15 -10.80
C SER A 96 -13.10 6.06 -10.51
N HIS A 97 -13.72 4.91 -10.76
CA HIS A 97 -15.17 4.72 -10.64
C HIS A 97 -15.61 4.23 -9.25
N ARG A 98 -14.74 3.48 -8.54
CA ARG A 98 -15.01 2.95 -7.19
C ARG A 98 -14.47 3.82 -6.08
N CYS A 99 -13.40 4.59 -6.34
CA CYS A 99 -12.72 5.35 -5.30
C CYS A 99 -12.73 6.84 -5.63
N GLY A 100 -13.76 7.60 -5.21
CA GLY A 100 -13.74 9.06 -5.36
C GLY A 100 -14.39 9.88 -4.25
N SER A 101 -13.83 10.17 -3.07
CA SER A 101 -12.55 9.88 -2.42
C SER A 101 -11.34 10.69 -2.85
N ASP A 102 -11.35 11.97 -2.50
CA ASP A 102 -10.13 12.75 -2.25
C ASP A 102 -9.24 12.02 -1.22
N ASP A 103 -7.91 12.06 -1.39
CA ASP A 103 -6.88 11.44 -0.53
C ASP A 103 -6.65 9.92 -0.72
N LEU A 104 -6.50 9.50 -1.98
CA LEU A 104 -6.20 8.13 -2.37
C LEU A 104 -4.73 7.93 -2.77
N LEU A 105 -4.06 6.95 -2.17
CA LEU A 105 -2.81 6.38 -2.66
C LEU A 105 -3.07 5.09 -3.44
N CYS A 106 -2.68 5.06 -4.71
CA CYS A 106 -2.70 3.87 -5.56
C CYS A 106 -1.30 3.26 -5.61
N ILE A 107 -1.20 1.96 -5.33
CA ILE A 107 0.05 1.21 -5.35
C ILE A 107 -0.04 0.19 -6.47
N GLY A 108 0.81 0.27 -7.50
CA GLY A 108 0.76 -0.65 -8.64
C GLY A 108 2.02 -0.63 -9.48
#